data_AF-A0A961M8J5-F1
#
_entry.id   AF-A0A961M8J5-F1
#
_cell.length_a   1.000
_cell.length_b   1.000
_cell.length_c   1.000
_cell.angle_alpha   90.00
_cell.angle_beta   90.00
_cell.angle_gamma   90.00
#
_symmetry.space_group_name_H-M   'P 1'
#
loop_
_entity.id
_entity.type
_entity.pdbx_description
1 polymer ?
#
loop_
_entity_poly.entity_id
_entity_poly.type
_entity_poly.pdbx_seq_one_letter_code
_entity_poly.pdbx_strand_id
1 'polypeptide(L)'
;GVEAWLVVLGRELTIMNVIALTIAFGIAVDDTLHFLNRLRLAPEGPIGARVTRALTEAGPPMAATSGIILAGLVVTLASSLPGLAIYGGLIALAVALALVADLFLLPGLIRWSLR
;
A
#
# COMPACT_ATOMS: atom_id res chain seq x y z
N GLY A 1 5.95 -11.91 -2.68
CA GLY A 1 5.57 -10.49 -2.50
C GLY A 1 6.10 -9.69 -3.67
N VAL A 2 6.31 -8.38 -3.51
CA VAL A 2 6.79 -7.48 -4.58
C VAL A 2 8.12 -7.96 -5.19
N GLU A 3 9.04 -8.48 -4.38
CA GLU A 3 10.33 -9.04 -4.83
C GLU A 3 10.21 -10.24 -5.80
N ALA A 4 9.07 -10.95 -5.81
CA ALA A 4 8.85 -12.02 -6.77
C ALA A 4 8.85 -11.49 -8.22
N TRP A 5 8.50 -10.21 -8.42
CA TRP A 5 8.60 -9.53 -9.70
C TRP A 5 10.05 -9.49 -10.23
N LEU A 6 11.03 -9.27 -9.35
CA LEU A 6 12.45 -9.28 -9.75
C LEU A 6 12.90 -10.69 -10.16
N VAL A 7 12.49 -11.70 -9.38
CA VAL A 7 12.82 -13.10 -9.66
C VAL A 7 12.26 -13.54 -11.00
N VAL A 8 11.01 -13.17 -11.31
CA VAL A 8 10.37 -13.46 -12.61
C VAL A 8 11.11 -12.80 -13.77
N LEU A 9 11.73 -11.64 -13.55
CA LEU A 9 12.52 -10.92 -14.55
C LEU A 9 14.01 -11.33 -14.59
N GLY A 10 14.41 -12.33 -13.79
CA GLY A 10 15.81 -12.77 -13.71
C GLY A 10 16.77 -11.70 -13.18
N ARG A 11 16.27 -10.78 -12.33
CA ARG A 11 17.08 -9.69 -11.76
C ARG A 11 17.47 -9.98 -10.32
N GLU A 12 18.69 -9.59 -9.97
CA GLU A 12 19.21 -9.71 -8.62
C GLU A 12 18.70 -8.58 -7.71
N LEU A 13 18.68 -8.88 -6.41
CA LEU A 13 18.29 -7.94 -5.38
C LEU A 13 19.47 -7.02 -5.04
N THR A 14 19.29 -5.71 -5.22
CA THR A 14 20.33 -4.71 -4.96
C THR A 14 20.00 -3.91 -3.69
N ILE A 15 20.99 -3.20 -3.14
CA ILE A 15 20.79 -2.29 -1.99
C ILE A 15 19.70 -1.24 -2.32
N MET A 16 19.69 -0.72 -3.54
CA MET A 16 18.68 0.24 -3.97
C MET A 16 17.27 -0.36 -3.95
N ASN A 17 17.11 -1.64 -4.31
CA ASN A 17 15.81 -2.32 -4.23
C ASN A 17 15.34 -2.46 -2.77
N VAL A 18 16.26 -2.76 -1.85
CA VAL A 18 15.94 -2.85 -0.41
C VAL A 18 15.46 -1.51 0.14
N ILE A 19 16.11 -0.41 -0.26
CA ILE A 19 15.70 0.95 0.13
C ILE A 19 14.30 1.23 -0.42
N ALA A 20 14.03 0.91 -1.69
CA ALA A 20 12.70 1.04 -2.29
C ALA A 20 11.64 0.29 -1.47
N LEU A 21 11.91 -0.98 -1.14
CA LEU A 21 10.97 -1.79 -0.39
C LEU A 21 10.72 -1.25 1.03
N THR A 22 11.76 -0.71 1.67
CA THR A 22 11.64 -0.12 3.02
C THR A 22 10.77 1.13 3.00
N ILE A 23 10.94 2.00 2.00
CA ILE A 23 10.10 3.18 1.81
C ILE A 23 8.66 2.76 1.53
N ALA A 24 8.46 1.82 0.60
CA ALA A 24 7.13 1.33 0.26
C ALA A 24 6.42 0.67 1.44
N PHE A 25 7.15 -0.05 2.29
CA PHE A 25 6.63 -0.62 3.52
C PHE A 25 6.14 0.47 4.48
N GLY A 26 6.91 1.56 4.64
CA GLY A 26 6.49 2.71 5.46
C GLY A 26 5.17 3.32 4.97
N ILE A 27 5.03 3.48 3.65
CA ILE A 27 3.79 4.00 3.04
C ILE A 27 2.62 3.04 3.28
N ALA A 28 2.82 1.73 3.05
CA ALA A 28 1.79 0.73 3.27
C ALA A 28 1.32 0.69 4.74
N VAL A 29 2.25 0.75 5.69
CA VAL A 29 1.92 0.76 7.12
C VAL A 29 1.19 2.05 7.52
N ASP A 30 1.53 3.20 6.94
CA ASP A 30 0.83 4.47 7.19
C ASP A 30 -0.65 4.39 6.75
N ASP A 31 -0.92 3.84 5.57
CA ASP A 31 -2.27 3.62 5.05
C ASP A 31 -3.09 2.69 5.97
N THR A 32 -2.52 1.54 6.36
CA THR A 32 -3.15 0.65 7.36
C THR A 32 -3.42 1.39 8.68
N LEU A 33 -2.45 2.16 9.19
CA LEU A 33 -2.59 2.90 10.45
C LEU A 33 -3.69 3.97 10.35
N HIS A 34 -3.78 4.66 9.21
CA HIS A 34 -4.81 5.65 8.95
C HIS A 34 -6.20 5.03 9.07
N PHE A 35 -6.40 3.87 8.43
CA PHE A 35 -7.64 3.10 8.53
C PHE A 35 -7.94 2.66 9.98
N LEU A 36 -6.96 2.06 10.66
CA LEU A 36 -7.12 1.56 12.02
C LEU A 36 -7.42 2.68 13.02
N ASN A 37 -6.84 3.86 12.83
CA ASN A 37 -7.14 5.03 13.65
C ASN A 37 -8.59 5.48 13.47
N ARG A 38 -9.11 5.51 12.22
CA ARG A 38 -10.53 5.79 11.96
C ARG A 38 -11.45 4.74 12.57
N LEU A 39 -11.07 3.46 12.50
CA LEU A 39 -11.82 2.38 13.16
C LEU A 39 -11.85 2.53 14.69
N ARG A 40 -10.72 2.91 15.29
CA ARG A 40 -10.61 3.14 16.73
C ARG A 40 -11.48 4.32 17.19
N LEU A 41 -11.53 5.38 16.41
CA LEU A 41 -12.33 6.58 16.69
C LEU A 41 -13.82 6.41 16.33
N ALA A 42 -14.19 5.37 15.58
CA ALA A 42 -15.57 5.09 15.26
C ALA A 42 -16.38 4.80 16.54
N PRO A 43 -17.59 5.38 16.69
CA PRO A 43 -18.44 5.15 17.86
C PRO A 43 -18.68 3.67 18.15
N GLU A 44 -18.98 3.37 19.42
CA GLU A 44 -19.35 2.02 19.79
C GLU A 44 -20.56 1.52 19.00
N GLY A 45 -20.54 0.22 18.69
CA GLY A 45 -21.54 -0.42 17.86
C GLY A 45 -21.00 -1.69 17.21
N PRO A 46 -21.83 -2.36 16.39
CA PRO A 46 -21.42 -3.58 15.69
C PRO A 46 -20.15 -3.36 14.87
N ILE A 47 -19.19 -4.28 14.97
CA ILE A 47 -17.89 -4.15 14.29
C ILE A 47 -18.03 -3.90 12.79
N GLY A 48 -19.02 -4.54 12.14
CA GLY A 48 -19.30 -4.34 10.72
C GLY A 48 -19.63 -2.88 10.37
N ALA A 49 -20.43 -2.20 11.20
CA ALA A 49 -20.79 -0.81 11.00
C ALA A 49 -19.60 0.13 11.25
N ARG A 50 -18.79 -0.15 12.28
CA ARG A 50 -17.56 0.60 12.58
C ARG A 50 -16.54 0.49 11.46
N VAL A 51 -16.34 -0.71 10.91
CA VAL A 51 -15.47 -0.97 9.74
C VAL A 51 -15.96 -0.23 8.51
N THR A 52 -17.26 -0.27 8.21
CA THR A 52 -17.81 0.46 7.05
C THR A 52 -17.60 1.96 7.20
N ARG A 53 -17.84 2.52 8.38
CA ARG A 53 -17.61 3.94 8.64
C ARG A 53 -16.14 4.32 8.49
N ALA A 54 -15.24 3.53 9.08
CA ALA A 54 -13.80 3.75 8.93
C ALA A 54 -13.38 3.73 7.46
N LEU A 55 -13.90 2.79 6.65
CA LEU A 55 -13.63 2.74 5.21
C LEU A 55 -14.12 3.98 4.47
N THR A 56 -15.32 4.48 4.79
CA THR A 56 -15.86 5.67 4.14
C THR A 56 -15.09 6.95 4.46
N GLU A 57 -14.46 7.01 5.65
CA GLU A 57 -13.67 8.17 6.07
C GLU A 57 -12.19 8.07 5.64
N ALA A 58 -11.60 6.87 5.69
CA ALA A 58 -10.18 6.61 5.40
C ALA A 58 -9.90 6.30 3.93
N GLY A 59 -10.83 5.63 3.24
CA GLY A 59 -10.59 5.11 1.89
C GLY A 59 -10.27 6.18 0.84
N PRO A 60 -11.07 7.26 0.71
CA PRO A 60 -10.78 8.33 -0.24
C PRO A 60 -9.41 9.00 -0.05
N PRO A 61 -8.98 9.41 1.17
CA PRO A 61 -7.65 9.99 1.35
C PRO A 61 -6.53 8.99 1.06
N MET A 62 -6.64 7.71 1.46
CA MET A 62 -5.65 6.67 1.15
C MET A 62 -5.50 6.46 -0.37
N ALA A 63 -6.63 6.41 -1.09
CA ALA A 63 -6.60 6.28 -2.55
C ALA A 63 -5.97 7.51 -3.23
N ALA A 64 -6.23 8.71 -2.71
CA ALA A 64 -5.66 9.95 -3.25
C ALA A 64 -4.15 10.03 -3.04
N THR A 65 -3.65 9.77 -1.83
CA THR A 65 -2.20 9.79 -1.52
C THR A 65 -1.46 8.73 -2.33
N SER A 66 -1.95 7.49 -2.33
CA SER A 66 -1.41 6.40 -3.15
C SER A 66 -1.42 6.77 -4.65
N GLY A 67 -2.52 7.33 -5.16
CA GLY A 67 -2.62 7.77 -6.55
C GLY A 67 -1.57 8.83 -6.93
N ILE A 68 -1.35 9.83 -6.05
CA ILE A 68 -0.32 10.86 -6.24
C ILE A 68 1.07 10.24 -6.27
N ILE A 69 1.37 9.32 -5.35
CA ILE A 69 2.66 8.61 -5.29
C ILE A 69 2.89 7.79 -6.56
N LEU A 70 1.89 7.03 -7.00
CA LEU A 70 1.97 6.23 -8.22
C LEU A 70 2.22 7.12 -9.45
N ALA A 71 1.50 8.24 -9.57
CA ALA A 71 1.71 9.19 -10.68
C ALA A 71 3.13 9.76 -10.70
N GLY A 72 3.69 10.11 -9.53
CA GLY A 72 5.08 10.57 -9.42
C GLY A 72 6.10 9.48 -9.79
N LEU A 73 5.85 8.24 -9.38
CA LEU A 73 6.75 7.11 -9.64
C LEU A 73 6.72 6.64 -11.10
N VAL A 74 5.62 6.80 -11.83
CA VAL A 74 5.53 6.42 -13.25
C VAL A 74 6.61 7.10 -14.09
N VAL A 75 6.99 8.34 -13.76
CA VAL A 75 8.05 9.07 -14.48
C VAL A 75 9.40 8.36 -14.38
N THR A 76 9.68 7.68 -13.27
CA THR A 76 10.95 6.94 -13.07
C THR A 76 11.11 5.77 -14.03
N LEU A 77 10.00 5.20 -14.54
CA LEU A 77 10.00 4.08 -15.47
C LEU A 77 10.59 4.46 -16.84
N ALA A 78 10.57 5.74 -17.20
CA ALA A 78 11.17 6.26 -18.44
C ALA A 78 12.68 6.54 -18.31
N SER A 79 13.30 6.23 -17.17
CA SER A 79 14.71 6.52 -16.94
C SER A 79 15.64 5.66 -17.81
N SER A 80 16.71 6.27 -18.31
CA SER A 80 17.83 5.57 -18.96
C SER A 80 18.74 4.83 -17.97
N LEU A 81 18.60 5.06 -16.67
CA LEU A 81 19.29 4.31 -15.62
C LEU A 81 18.41 3.11 -15.21
N PRO A 82 18.77 1.86 -15.56
CA PRO A 82 17.92 0.69 -15.32
C PRO A 82 17.56 0.52 -13.85
N GLY A 83 18.50 0.83 -12.96
CA GLY A 83 18.28 0.74 -11.53
C GLY A 83 17.20 1.70 -11.02
N LEU A 84 17.13 2.93 -11.54
CA LEU A 84 16.10 3.90 -11.14
C LEU A 84 14.70 3.49 -11.62
N ALA A 85 14.62 2.92 -12.83
CA ALA A 85 13.37 2.39 -13.36
C ALA A 85 12.86 1.20 -12.51
N ILE A 86 13.74 0.27 -12.13
CA ILE A 86 13.38 -0.84 -11.23
C ILE A 86 12.95 -0.31 -9.86
N TYR A 87 13.72 0.61 -9.30
CA TYR A 87 13.47 1.22 -7.99
C TYR A 87 12.05 1.79 -7.90
N GLY A 88 11.67 2.65 -8.85
CA GLY A 88 10.34 3.24 -8.83
C GLY A 88 9.23 2.25 -9.19
N GLY A 89 9.52 1.27 -10.07
CA GLY A 89 8.60 0.17 -10.36
C GLY A 89 8.28 -0.70 -9.15
N LEU A 90 9.27 -1.00 -8.30
CA LEU A 90 9.06 -1.75 -7.07
C LEU A 90 8.19 -1.00 -6.06
N ILE A 91 8.47 0.29 -5.85
CA ILE A 91 7.66 1.11 -4.95
C ILE A 91 6.23 1.22 -5.48
N ALA A 92 6.06 1.45 -6.80
CA ALA A 92 4.74 1.58 -7.40
C ALA A 92 3.93 0.29 -7.25
N LEU A 93 4.54 -0.87 -7.53
CA LEU A 93 3.88 -2.16 -7.34
C LEU A 93 3.51 -2.40 -5.87
N ALA A 94 4.42 -2.09 -4.95
CA ALA A 94 4.18 -2.24 -3.51
C ALA A 94 3.02 -1.37 -3.00
N VAL A 95 3.01 -0.08 -3.35
CA VAL A 95 1.95 0.86 -2.96
C VAL A 95 0.60 0.46 -3.57
N ALA A 96 0.58 0.07 -4.86
CA ALA A 96 -0.65 -0.38 -5.50
C ALA A 96 -1.23 -1.63 -4.81
N LEU A 97 -0.38 -2.61 -4.47
CA LEU A 97 -0.81 -3.81 -3.76
C LEU A 97 -1.23 -3.51 -2.31
N ALA A 98 -0.54 -2.60 -1.63
CA ALA A 98 -0.88 -2.17 -0.28
C ALA A 98 -2.27 -1.52 -0.26
N LEU A 99 -2.54 -0.57 -1.16
CA LEU A 99 -3.85 0.07 -1.26
C LEU A 99 -4.98 -0.95 -1.50
N VAL A 100 -4.75 -1.93 -2.37
CA VAL A 100 -5.72 -3.03 -2.60
C VAL A 100 -5.90 -3.87 -1.33
N ALA A 101 -4.81 -4.20 -0.63
CA ALA A 101 -4.89 -4.94 0.62
C ALA A 101 -5.67 -4.16 1.69
N ASP A 102 -5.42 -2.85 1.84
CA ASP A 102 -6.05 -2.02 2.86
C ASP A 102 -7.54 -1.76 2.57
N LEU A 103 -7.92 -1.57 1.31
CA LEU A 103 -9.33 -1.29 0.96
C LEU A 103 -10.21 -2.54 0.92
N PHE A 104 -9.65 -3.71 0.64
CA PHE A 104 -10.43 -4.94 0.43
C PHE A 104 -10.11 -6.05 1.43
N LEU A 105 -8.84 -6.36 1.65
CA LEU A 105 -8.42 -7.50 2.48
C LEU A 105 -8.53 -7.18 3.98
N LEU A 106 -7.97 -6.04 4.41
CA LEU A 106 -7.95 -5.59 5.79
C LEU A 106 -9.35 -5.49 6.43
N PRO A 107 -10.35 -4.80 5.84
CA PRO A 107 -11.69 -4.73 6.42
C PRO A 107 -12.37 -6.10 6.47
N GLY A 108 -12.12 -6.97 5.48
CA GLY A 108 -12.60 -8.35 5.47
C GLY A 108 -12.02 -9.16 6.63
N LEU A 109 -10.72 -9.04 6.86
CA LEU A 109 -9.99 -9.74 7.92
C LEU A 109 -10.48 -9.30 9.31
N ILE A 110 -10.63 -8.00 9.54
CA ILE A 110 -11.13 -7.46 10.82
C ILE A 110 -12.56 -7.93 11.10
N ARG A 111 -13.42 -7.94 10.07
CA ARG A 111 -14.79 -8.47 10.19
C ARG A 111 -14.84 -9.98 10.41
N TRP A 112 -13.79 -10.72 10.06
CA TRP A 112 -13.72 -12.16 10.30
C TRP A 112 -13.14 -12.48 11.68
N SER A 113 -12.09 -11.77 12.11
CA SER A 113 -11.42 -12.02 13.39
C SER A 113 -12.20 -11.52 14.60
N LEU A 114 -13.05 -10.51 14.45
CA LEU A 114 -13.86 -9.92 15.51
C LEU A 114 -15.35 -10.31 15.43
N ARG A 115 -15.66 -11.42 14.75
CA ARG A 115 -16.96 -12.11 14.84
C ARG A 115 -17.08 -12.86 16.16
#